data_AF-A0A8C9VKF2-F1
#
_entry.id   AF-A0A8C9VKF2-F1
#
_cell.length_a   1.000
_cell.length_b   1.000
_cell.length_c   1.000
_cell.angle_alpha   90.00
_cell.angle_beta   90.00
_cell.angle_gamma   90.00
#
_symmetry.space_group_name_H-M   'P 1'
#
loop_
_entity.id
_entity.type
_entity.pdbx_description
1 polymer ?
#
loop_
_entity_poly.entity_id
_entity_poly.type
_entity_poly.pdbx_seq_one_letter_code
_entity_poly.pdbx_strand_id
1 'polypeptide(L)'
;RLFPSLSLAVPSQQAVQDDNFKPEDYELFQIAGREVVEQGGSAQLLEVIKDEKNKVTETLDHARRSFEPSSGRRKKTLHLVCSPKELLVGLLEQVEDAHPDSITDTVILLLQPLQKVLLKLGSKKASSVGMALATVLSQVARLPVPYTAAQEDEDAFGLCRCCAALLAFVEPFVQEVRLSLGKGGLQDDELRTELLKFCMKCLKEPLMEANLKEDPDSSQKFPLRRFASEILLILSSIREALPSLLFHHLLKRKEEPGFLEEDVRYPRESLACLAYLLFVEHIGSESFPAVFSPVFVLQCNMEYIDLLLSRPSSVFLRCGRTPMNNTHCVCVCLHRDRVHTHKVFIMNANEKPSCVSFQNLVNVMTLCPIQNLRTRALSVFQLSIDKFDMEAKYKFFRCMLKTSSHAGVEGYVIKNIRNQIDFALKPGNGNPWFLGIHLLPLLRLALSLPQGPETDLLQGLDRIMESLNLLRYLLLRDKESENEVGVCGGNTKPVLL
;
A
#
# COMPACT_ATOMS: atom_id res chain seq x y z
N ARG A 1 -19.59 -37.46 -37.14
CA ARG A 1 -20.97 -37.20 -37.64
C ARG A 1 -21.43 -35.74 -37.45
N LEU A 2 -20.61 -34.84 -36.89
CA LEU A 2 -20.96 -33.42 -36.63
C LEU A 2 -20.35 -32.40 -37.62
N PHE A 3 -19.43 -32.81 -38.49
CA PHE A 3 -18.94 -31.99 -39.60
C PHE A 3 -20.04 -31.52 -40.57
N PRO A 4 -21.02 -32.39 -40.93
CA PRO A 4 -22.14 -31.98 -41.76
C PRO A 4 -22.96 -30.86 -41.11
N SER A 5 -23.10 -30.84 -39.78
CA SER A 5 -23.95 -29.86 -39.08
C SER A 5 -23.40 -28.42 -39.13
N LEU A 6 -22.09 -28.23 -38.98
CA LEU A 6 -21.46 -26.90 -39.18
C LEU A 6 -21.42 -26.50 -40.66
N SER A 7 -21.13 -27.45 -41.56
CA SER A 7 -21.19 -27.19 -43.01
C SER A 7 -22.61 -27.07 -43.57
N LEU A 8 -23.66 -27.44 -42.82
CA LEU A 8 -25.07 -27.26 -43.16
C LEU A 8 -25.64 -25.99 -42.51
N ALA A 9 -25.11 -25.56 -41.36
CA ALA A 9 -25.47 -24.30 -40.71
C ALA A 9 -24.91 -23.08 -41.46
N VAL A 10 -23.67 -23.16 -41.97
CA VAL A 10 -23.06 -22.03 -42.71
C VAL A 10 -23.83 -21.69 -44.00
N PRO A 11 -24.25 -22.63 -44.86
CA PRO A 11 -25.02 -22.33 -46.06
C PRO A 11 -26.49 -21.99 -45.78
N SER A 12 -27.12 -22.58 -44.74
CA SER A 12 -28.52 -22.24 -44.39
C SER A 12 -28.66 -20.83 -43.82
N GLN A 13 -27.57 -20.26 -43.27
CA GLN A 13 -27.54 -18.93 -42.68
C GLN A 13 -26.96 -17.84 -43.59
N GLN A 14 -26.21 -18.17 -44.65
CA GLN A 14 -25.87 -17.22 -45.73
C GLN A 14 -27.11 -16.64 -46.44
N ALA A 15 -28.28 -17.27 -46.27
CA ALA A 15 -29.55 -16.83 -46.82
C ALA A 15 -30.33 -15.86 -45.91
N VAL A 16 -29.90 -15.65 -44.66
CA VAL A 16 -30.57 -14.77 -43.68
C VAL A 16 -29.77 -13.47 -43.58
N GLN A 17 -30.38 -12.35 -43.93
CA GLN A 17 -29.78 -11.02 -43.74
C GLN A 17 -29.47 -10.78 -42.25
N ASP A 18 -28.35 -10.09 -41.98
CA ASP A 18 -27.67 -9.93 -40.67
C ASP A 18 -28.56 -9.55 -39.45
N ASP A 19 -29.81 -9.10 -39.66
CA ASP A 19 -30.67 -8.54 -38.62
C ASP A 19 -31.63 -9.54 -37.91
N ASN A 20 -31.60 -10.84 -38.22
CA ASN A 20 -32.62 -11.80 -37.73
C ASN A 20 -32.12 -12.95 -36.84
N PHE A 21 -30.91 -12.84 -36.27
CA PHE A 21 -30.38 -13.88 -35.38
C PHE A 21 -31.00 -13.82 -33.99
N LYS A 22 -31.51 -14.95 -33.49
CA LYS A 22 -32.02 -15.08 -32.12
C LYS A 22 -30.89 -15.51 -31.16
N PRO A 23 -30.96 -15.16 -29.86
CA PRO A 23 -29.99 -15.61 -28.85
C PRO A 23 -29.77 -17.13 -28.83
N GLU A 24 -30.82 -17.92 -29.13
CA GLU A 24 -30.75 -19.38 -29.25
C GLU A 24 -29.83 -19.86 -30.38
N ASP A 25 -29.78 -19.13 -31.50
CA ASP A 25 -28.93 -19.46 -32.65
C ASP A 25 -27.44 -19.27 -32.32
N TYR A 26 -27.13 -18.27 -31.49
CA TYR A 26 -25.78 -18.03 -31.00
C TYR A 26 -25.31 -19.14 -30.07
N GLU A 27 -26.15 -19.58 -29.12
CA GLU A 27 -25.81 -20.68 -28.22
C GLU A 27 -25.53 -21.99 -28.95
N LEU A 28 -26.35 -22.31 -29.97
CA LEU A 28 -26.14 -23.48 -30.82
C LEU A 28 -24.80 -23.42 -31.55
N PHE A 29 -24.41 -22.23 -32.03
CA PHE A 29 -23.09 -22.03 -32.63
C PHE A 29 -21.96 -22.24 -31.61
N GLN A 30 -22.12 -21.79 -30.36
CA GLN A 30 -21.12 -22.01 -29.32
C GLN A 30 -20.93 -23.48 -28.96
N ILE A 31 -22.03 -24.22 -28.86
CA ILE A 31 -22.01 -25.64 -28.54
C ILE A 31 -21.33 -26.41 -29.69
N ALA A 32 -21.73 -26.15 -30.93
CA ALA A 32 -21.12 -26.79 -32.10
C ALA A 32 -19.63 -26.44 -32.24
N GLY A 33 -19.25 -25.19 -31.96
CA GLY A 33 -17.86 -24.75 -31.94
C GLY A 33 -17.03 -25.48 -30.88
N ARG A 34 -17.55 -25.60 -29.64
CA ARG A 34 -16.93 -26.38 -28.55
C ARG A 34 -16.68 -27.83 -28.96
N GLU A 35 -17.72 -28.50 -29.43
CA GLU A 35 -17.65 -29.93 -29.77
C GLU A 35 -16.61 -30.20 -30.87
N VAL A 36 -16.49 -29.32 -31.88
CA VAL A 36 -15.47 -29.46 -32.93
C VAL A 36 -14.05 -29.26 -32.39
N VAL A 37 -13.88 -28.37 -31.42
CA VAL A 37 -12.56 -28.13 -30.79
C VAL A 37 -12.17 -29.29 -29.89
N GLU A 38 -13.08 -29.79 -29.06
CA GLU A 38 -12.88 -30.94 -28.18
C GLU A 38 -12.58 -32.22 -28.97
N GLN A 39 -13.18 -32.38 -30.15
CA GLN A 39 -12.93 -33.49 -31.06
C GLN A 39 -11.65 -33.33 -31.91
N GLY A 40 -10.84 -32.28 -31.68
CA GLY A 40 -9.56 -32.06 -32.37
C GLY A 40 -9.67 -31.45 -33.77
N GLY A 41 -10.86 -31.01 -34.19
CA GLY A 41 -11.15 -30.41 -35.50
C GLY A 41 -10.69 -28.95 -35.66
N SER A 42 -9.76 -28.46 -34.82
CA SER A 42 -9.36 -27.05 -34.79
C SER A 42 -8.77 -26.56 -36.12
N ALA A 43 -8.11 -27.43 -36.89
CA ALA A 43 -7.50 -27.08 -38.18
C ALA A 43 -8.58 -26.82 -39.26
N GLN A 44 -9.63 -27.61 -39.26
CA GLN A 44 -10.73 -27.48 -40.22
C GLN A 44 -11.62 -26.28 -39.88
N LEU A 45 -11.83 -26.00 -38.58
CA LEU A 45 -12.49 -24.77 -38.14
C LEU A 45 -11.70 -23.52 -38.57
N LEU A 46 -10.36 -23.59 -38.54
CA LEU A 46 -9.48 -22.51 -39.02
C LEU A 46 -9.55 -22.29 -40.53
N GLU A 47 -9.78 -23.34 -41.34
CA GLU A 47 -9.98 -23.19 -42.78
C GLU A 47 -11.32 -22.52 -43.10
N VAL A 48 -12.39 -22.90 -42.40
CA VAL A 48 -13.72 -22.28 -42.55
C VAL A 48 -13.69 -20.78 -42.24
N ILE A 49 -12.90 -20.38 -41.25
CA ILE A 49 -12.77 -18.98 -40.80
C ILE A 49 -11.84 -18.16 -41.70
N LYS A 50 -10.95 -18.81 -42.46
CA LYS A 50 -10.06 -18.13 -43.42
C LYS A 50 -10.74 -17.86 -44.77
N ASP A 51 -11.87 -18.51 -45.05
CA ASP A 51 -12.61 -18.29 -46.29
C ASP A 51 -13.38 -16.96 -46.23
N GLU A 52 -12.90 -15.95 -46.98
CA GLU A 52 -13.49 -14.61 -47.04
C GLU A 52 -14.94 -14.59 -47.56
N LYS A 53 -15.44 -15.69 -48.16
CA LYS A 53 -16.84 -15.82 -48.58
C LYS A 53 -17.79 -16.06 -47.41
N ASN A 54 -17.29 -16.51 -46.26
CA ASN A 54 -18.06 -16.66 -45.04
C ASN A 54 -18.06 -15.34 -44.27
N LYS A 55 -18.82 -14.34 -44.74
CA LYS A 55 -19.02 -13.07 -44.03
C LYS A 55 -19.88 -13.20 -42.76
N VAL A 56 -20.45 -14.38 -42.49
CA VAL A 56 -21.15 -14.76 -41.25
C VAL A 56 -20.15 -14.96 -40.10
N THR A 57 -19.20 -14.03 -39.98
CA THR A 57 -18.10 -14.07 -39.01
C THR A 57 -18.22 -13.03 -37.92
N GLU A 58 -19.16 -12.08 -38.05
CA GLU A 58 -19.61 -11.24 -36.92
C GLU A 58 -20.48 -12.05 -35.92
N THR A 59 -21.12 -13.13 -36.37
CA THR A 59 -21.98 -13.99 -35.53
C THR A 59 -21.28 -15.24 -34.97
N LEU A 60 -20.06 -15.52 -35.42
CA LEU A 60 -19.17 -16.59 -34.92
C LEU A 60 -18.37 -16.17 -33.68
N ASP A 61 -18.60 -14.95 -33.20
CA ASP A 61 -17.85 -14.26 -32.16
C ASP A 61 -18.13 -14.79 -30.75
N HIS A 62 -19.27 -15.44 -30.55
CA HIS A 62 -19.65 -16.02 -29.26
C HIS A 62 -19.16 -17.46 -29.05
N ALA A 63 -18.93 -18.23 -30.11
CA ALA A 63 -18.60 -19.65 -30.06
C ALA A 63 -17.15 -19.98 -29.70
N ARG A 64 -16.30 -18.96 -29.66
CA ARG A 64 -14.86 -19.08 -29.40
C ARG A 64 -14.48 -18.88 -27.93
N ARG A 65 -15.46 -18.65 -27.04
CA ARG A 65 -15.30 -18.50 -25.58
C ARG A 65 -14.65 -19.72 -24.89
N SER A 66 -14.59 -20.85 -25.57
CA SER A 66 -14.20 -22.16 -25.06
C SER A 66 -12.85 -22.68 -25.57
N PHE A 67 -12.07 -21.86 -26.30
CA PHE A 67 -10.79 -22.32 -26.82
C PHE A 67 -9.74 -22.45 -25.70
N GLU A 68 -9.51 -23.68 -25.25
CA GLU A 68 -8.37 -24.00 -24.39
C GLU A 68 -7.04 -23.66 -25.09
N PRO A 69 -6.13 -22.96 -24.39
CA PRO A 69 -4.94 -22.40 -25.00
C PRO A 69 -3.75 -23.35 -24.93
N SER A 70 -3.90 -24.58 -25.44
CA SER A 70 -2.85 -25.60 -25.34
C SER A 70 -1.78 -25.56 -26.44
N SER A 71 -1.77 -24.60 -27.39
CA SER A 71 -0.64 -24.52 -28.34
C SER A 71 -0.40 -23.14 -28.97
N GLY A 72 0.86 -22.69 -28.91
CA GLY A 72 1.34 -21.37 -29.36
C GLY A 72 1.19 -21.07 -30.86
N ARG A 73 0.83 -22.05 -31.71
CA ARG A 73 0.54 -21.81 -33.14
C ARG A 73 -0.84 -21.20 -33.39
N ARG A 74 -1.76 -21.26 -32.42
CA ARG A 74 -3.15 -20.79 -32.54
C ARG A 74 -3.32 -19.27 -32.31
N LYS A 75 -2.27 -18.58 -31.85
CA LYS A 75 -2.28 -17.15 -31.48
C LYS A 75 -2.42 -16.16 -32.64
N LYS A 76 -2.14 -16.55 -33.90
CA LYS A 76 -2.05 -15.59 -35.02
C LYS A 76 -3.37 -15.33 -35.75
N THR A 77 -4.35 -16.22 -35.66
CA THR A 77 -5.50 -16.22 -36.58
C THR A 77 -6.82 -15.67 -36.01
N LEU A 78 -6.93 -15.49 -34.68
CA LEU A 78 -8.11 -14.86 -34.05
C LEU A 78 -8.16 -13.33 -34.28
N HIS A 79 -7.01 -12.70 -34.55
CA HIS A 79 -6.89 -11.24 -34.65
C HIS A 79 -7.44 -10.62 -35.95
N LEU A 80 -7.87 -11.43 -36.92
CA LEU A 80 -8.08 -11.01 -38.30
C LEU A 80 -9.55 -10.79 -38.69
N VAL A 81 -10.54 -11.19 -37.88
CA VAL A 81 -11.95 -11.24 -38.34
C VAL A 81 -12.99 -10.67 -37.35
N CYS A 82 -12.69 -10.59 -36.05
CA CYS A 82 -13.67 -10.20 -35.02
C CYS A 82 -13.74 -8.68 -34.78
N SER A 83 -14.90 -8.19 -34.29
CA SER A 83 -15.01 -6.81 -33.82
C SER A 83 -14.08 -6.58 -32.60
N PRO A 84 -13.25 -5.51 -32.58
CA PRO A 84 -12.30 -5.31 -31.47
C PRO A 84 -12.95 -5.14 -30.10
N LYS A 85 -14.21 -4.67 -30.05
CA LYS A 85 -14.92 -4.42 -28.78
C LYS A 85 -15.42 -5.71 -28.16
N GLU A 86 -16.04 -6.60 -28.93
CA GLU A 86 -16.54 -7.88 -28.41
C GLU A 86 -15.39 -8.82 -28.08
N LEU A 87 -14.33 -8.82 -28.90
CA LEU A 87 -13.12 -9.57 -28.60
C LEU A 87 -12.46 -9.10 -27.31
N LEU A 88 -12.47 -7.80 -27.02
CA LEU A 88 -11.99 -7.29 -25.74
C LEU A 88 -12.82 -7.85 -24.58
N VAL A 89 -14.15 -7.74 -24.66
CA VAL A 89 -15.04 -8.23 -23.58
C VAL A 89 -14.84 -9.72 -23.34
N GLY A 90 -14.85 -10.55 -24.39
CA GLY A 90 -14.65 -12.00 -24.24
C GLY A 90 -13.28 -12.39 -23.67
N LEU A 91 -12.22 -11.63 -23.98
CA LEU A 91 -10.91 -11.84 -23.38
C LEU A 91 -10.88 -11.42 -21.90
N LEU A 92 -11.59 -10.36 -21.54
CA LEU A 92 -11.69 -9.90 -20.15
C LEU A 92 -12.53 -10.84 -19.29
N GLU A 93 -13.64 -11.38 -19.82
CA GLU A 93 -14.43 -12.45 -19.18
C GLU A 93 -13.54 -13.63 -18.80
N GLN A 94 -12.68 -14.10 -19.72
CA GLN A 94 -11.75 -15.20 -19.44
C GLN A 94 -10.71 -14.89 -18.38
N VAL A 95 -10.25 -13.64 -18.29
CA VAL A 95 -9.34 -13.21 -17.22
C VAL A 95 -10.09 -13.17 -15.89
N GLU A 96 -11.30 -12.62 -15.88
CA GLU A 96 -12.13 -12.48 -14.68
C GLU A 96 -12.55 -13.83 -14.09
N ASP A 97 -12.94 -14.78 -14.94
CA ASP A 97 -13.40 -16.13 -14.56
C ASP A 97 -12.24 -17.11 -14.29
N ALA A 98 -10.99 -16.65 -14.32
CA ALA A 98 -9.84 -17.51 -14.10
C ALA A 98 -9.89 -18.21 -12.72
N HIS A 99 -9.73 -19.54 -12.73
CA HIS A 99 -9.62 -20.33 -11.51
C HIS A 99 -8.37 -19.90 -10.72
N PRO A 100 -8.40 -19.86 -9.37
CA PRO A 100 -7.26 -19.45 -8.54
C PRO A 100 -5.91 -20.07 -8.94
N ASP A 101 -5.91 -21.35 -9.28
CA ASP A 101 -4.68 -22.09 -9.62
C ASP A 101 -4.16 -21.80 -11.04
N SER A 102 -4.97 -21.22 -11.92
CA SER A 102 -4.63 -20.95 -13.32
C SER A 102 -4.51 -19.46 -13.64
N ILE A 103 -4.63 -18.58 -12.64
CA ILE A 103 -4.57 -17.11 -12.82
C ILE A 103 -3.33 -16.73 -13.63
N THR A 104 -2.16 -17.20 -13.22
CA THR A 104 -0.87 -16.86 -13.85
C THR A 104 -0.84 -17.26 -15.32
N ASP A 105 -1.24 -18.49 -15.63
CA ASP A 105 -1.20 -18.99 -17.02
C ASP A 105 -2.20 -18.24 -17.90
N THR A 106 -3.41 -18.00 -17.40
CA THR A 106 -4.44 -17.22 -18.10
C THR A 106 -3.97 -15.79 -18.37
N VAL A 107 -3.46 -15.09 -17.35
CA VAL A 107 -2.97 -13.71 -17.48
C VAL A 107 -1.81 -13.64 -18.48
N ILE A 108 -0.76 -14.44 -18.30
CA ILE A 108 0.42 -14.42 -19.19
C ILE A 108 0.03 -14.71 -20.65
N LEU A 109 -0.91 -15.63 -20.85
CA LEU A 109 -1.38 -15.98 -22.18
C LEU A 109 -2.18 -14.87 -22.84
N LEU A 110 -3.13 -14.25 -22.12
CA LEU A 110 -4.12 -13.34 -22.69
C LEU A 110 -3.65 -11.88 -22.77
N LEU A 111 -2.60 -11.49 -22.03
CA LEU A 111 -2.06 -10.13 -22.07
C LEU A 111 -1.65 -9.67 -23.48
N GLN A 112 -0.95 -10.52 -24.24
CA GLN A 112 -0.53 -10.21 -25.61
C GLN A 112 -1.72 -10.01 -26.58
N PRO A 113 -2.71 -10.93 -26.63
CA PRO A 113 -3.96 -10.69 -27.35
C PRO A 113 -4.69 -9.41 -26.94
N LEU A 114 -4.87 -9.18 -25.64
CA LEU A 114 -5.52 -7.98 -25.10
C LEU A 114 -4.81 -6.71 -25.58
N GLN A 115 -3.48 -6.65 -25.50
CA GLN A 115 -2.70 -5.49 -25.91
C GLN A 115 -2.93 -5.17 -27.39
N LYS A 116 -2.92 -6.19 -28.27
CA LYS A 116 -3.15 -5.99 -29.70
C LYS A 116 -4.55 -5.49 -30.01
N VAL A 117 -5.57 -5.99 -29.31
CA VAL A 117 -6.96 -5.54 -29.48
C VAL A 117 -7.10 -4.09 -29.05
N LEU A 118 -6.54 -3.74 -27.88
CA LEU A 118 -6.58 -2.37 -27.36
C LEU A 118 -5.87 -1.37 -28.27
N LEU A 119 -4.72 -1.75 -28.86
CA LEU A 119 -4.01 -0.90 -29.82
C LEU A 119 -4.80 -0.66 -31.12
N LYS A 120 -5.73 -1.56 -31.47
CA LYS A 120 -6.62 -1.40 -32.65
C LYS A 120 -7.83 -0.50 -32.39
N LEU A 121 -8.21 -0.24 -31.14
CA LEU A 121 -9.37 0.61 -30.79
C LEU A 121 -9.16 2.10 -31.13
N GLY A 122 -7.95 2.46 -31.57
CA GLY A 122 -7.59 3.79 -32.06
C GLY A 122 -7.86 4.87 -31.02
N SER A 123 -8.52 5.92 -31.48
CA SER A 123 -9.15 7.01 -30.75
C SER A 123 -9.44 6.75 -29.27
N LYS A 124 -10.65 6.22 -29.04
CA LYS A 124 -11.36 6.14 -27.76
C LYS A 124 -11.01 4.91 -26.93
N LYS A 125 -9.72 4.59 -26.81
CA LYS A 125 -9.26 3.37 -26.12
C LYS A 125 -8.97 3.53 -24.63
N ALA A 126 -8.86 4.75 -24.10
CA ALA A 126 -8.44 5.00 -22.72
C ALA A 126 -9.28 4.21 -21.70
N SER A 127 -10.61 4.30 -21.79
CA SER A 127 -11.53 3.54 -20.91
C SER A 127 -11.39 2.02 -21.05
N SER A 128 -11.15 1.53 -22.27
CA SER A 128 -10.94 0.10 -22.55
C SER A 128 -9.61 -0.39 -21.96
N VAL A 129 -8.56 0.44 -22.02
CA VAL A 129 -7.27 0.17 -21.38
C VAL A 129 -7.42 0.16 -19.86
N GLY A 130 -8.11 1.15 -19.30
CA GLY A 130 -8.42 1.24 -17.88
C GLY A 130 -9.15 0.00 -17.36
N MET A 131 -10.21 -0.42 -18.07
CA MET A 131 -10.96 -1.64 -17.76
C MET A 131 -10.06 -2.88 -17.79
N ALA A 132 -9.26 -3.04 -18.85
CA ALA A 132 -8.36 -4.19 -18.96
C ALA A 132 -7.30 -4.23 -17.84
N LEU A 133 -6.68 -3.08 -17.53
CA LEU A 133 -5.71 -2.98 -16.44
C LEU A 133 -6.38 -3.27 -15.08
N ALA A 134 -7.59 -2.75 -14.84
CA ALA A 134 -8.32 -2.97 -13.61
C ALA A 134 -8.66 -4.45 -13.39
N THR A 135 -9.17 -5.13 -14.44
CA THR A 135 -9.53 -6.56 -14.41
C THR A 135 -8.30 -7.44 -14.20
N VAL A 136 -7.24 -7.24 -14.98
CA VAL A 136 -6.01 -8.04 -14.84
C VAL A 136 -5.38 -7.84 -13.46
N LEU A 137 -5.27 -6.60 -12.98
CA LEU A 137 -4.72 -6.34 -11.64
C LEU A 137 -5.60 -6.92 -10.54
N SER A 138 -6.92 -6.96 -10.71
CA SER A 138 -7.82 -7.60 -9.74
C SER A 138 -7.50 -9.08 -9.57
N GLN A 139 -7.15 -9.76 -10.66
CA GLN A 139 -6.78 -11.17 -10.64
C GLN A 139 -5.37 -11.39 -10.10
N VAL A 140 -4.40 -10.58 -10.54
CA VAL A 140 -3.02 -10.66 -10.05
C VAL A 140 -2.94 -10.37 -8.55
N ALA A 141 -3.76 -9.45 -8.02
CA ALA A 141 -3.84 -9.16 -6.58
C ALA A 141 -4.34 -10.34 -5.72
N ARG A 142 -4.95 -11.36 -6.32
CA ARG A 142 -5.36 -12.59 -5.62
C ARG A 142 -4.19 -13.55 -5.39
N LEU A 143 -3.08 -13.39 -6.11
CA LEU A 143 -1.89 -14.23 -5.97
C LEU A 143 -1.15 -13.88 -4.66
N PRO A 144 -0.60 -14.88 -3.95
CA PRO A 144 0.16 -14.63 -2.74
C PRO A 144 1.48 -13.90 -3.05
N VAL A 145 1.80 -12.91 -2.22
CA VAL A 145 3.04 -12.14 -2.34
C VAL A 145 4.20 -12.92 -1.67
N PRO A 146 5.32 -13.17 -2.36
CA PRO A 146 6.46 -13.84 -1.77
C PRO A 146 7.14 -12.95 -0.72
N TYR A 147 7.66 -13.58 0.35
CA TYR A 147 8.21 -12.88 1.51
C TYR A 147 9.72 -13.06 1.69
N THR A 148 10.29 -14.04 0.99
CA THR A 148 11.72 -14.38 1.05
C THR A 148 12.29 -14.43 -0.35
N ALA A 149 13.58 -14.15 -0.48
CA ALA A 149 14.24 -14.17 -1.78
C ALA A 149 14.15 -15.55 -2.47
N ALA A 150 14.17 -16.64 -1.69
CA ALA A 150 13.95 -17.99 -2.22
C ALA A 150 12.55 -18.18 -2.82
N GLN A 151 11.50 -17.61 -2.20
CA GLN A 151 10.14 -17.64 -2.74
C GLN A 151 9.98 -16.75 -3.97
N GLU A 152 10.67 -15.61 -4.01
CA GLU A 152 10.71 -14.75 -5.21
C GLU A 152 11.39 -15.44 -6.39
N ASP A 153 12.45 -16.21 -6.14
CA ASP A 153 13.14 -16.99 -7.16
C ASP A 153 12.34 -18.20 -7.65
N GLU A 154 11.70 -18.92 -6.73
CA GLU A 154 10.83 -20.05 -7.08
C GLU A 154 9.59 -19.58 -7.86
N ASP A 155 9.05 -18.42 -7.48
CA ASP A 155 7.84 -17.81 -8.02
C ASP A 155 6.71 -18.83 -8.23
N ALA A 156 6.48 -19.69 -7.21
CA ALA A 156 5.62 -20.86 -7.31
C ALA A 156 4.19 -20.53 -7.79
N PHE A 157 3.68 -19.36 -7.40
CA PHE A 157 2.36 -18.87 -7.79
C PHE A 157 2.40 -17.94 -9.01
N GLY A 158 3.59 -17.54 -9.48
CA GLY A 158 3.77 -16.79 -10.72
C GLY A 158 3.52 -15.29 -10.63
N LEU A 159 3.49 -14.71 -9.43
CA LEU A 159 3.27 -13.27 -9.23
C LEU A 159 4.37 -12.45 -9.90
N CYS A 160 5.64 -12.84 -9.74
CA CYS A 160 6.77 -12.09 -10.31
C CYS A 160 6.73 -12.09 -11.83
N ARG A 161 6.40 -13.24 -12.44
CA ARG A 161 6.16 -13.37 -13.88
C ARG A 161 4.99 -12.52 -14.36
N CYS A 162 3.88 -12.48 -13.61
CA CYS A 162 2.73 -11.62 -13.91
C CYS A 162 3.12 -10.13 -13.87
N CYS A 163 3.83 -9.68 -12.83
CA CYS A 163 4.34 -8.32 -12.72
C CYS A 163 5.23 -7.93 -13.91
N ALA A 164 6.16 -8.80 -14.32
CA ALA A 164 7.01 -8.54 -15.49
C ALA A 164 6.19 -8.48 -16.79
N ALA A 165 5.22 -9.37 -16.96
CA ALA A 165 4.34 -9.37 -18.13
C ALA A 165 3.43 -8.13 -18.18
N LEU A 166 2.97 -7.64 -17.02
CA LEU A 166 2.19 -6.41 -16.89
C LEU A 166 2.98 -5.17 -17.32
N LEU A 167 4.27 -5.09 -16.95
CA LEU A 167 5.14 -3.99 -17.42
C LEU A 167 5.27 -4.02 -18.95
N ALA A 168 5.51 -5.18 -19.54
CA ALA A 168 5.56 -5.32 -21.00
C ALA A 168 4.22 -5.02 -21.69
N PHE A 169 3.11 -5.31 -21.00
CA PHE A 169 1.76 -5.00 -21.48
C PHE A 169 1.48 -3.50 -21.50
N VAL A 170 1.88 -2.77 -20.46
CA VAL A 170 1.55 -1.35 -20.32
C VAL A 170 2.47 -0.44 -21.14
N GLU A 171 3.69 -0.90 -21.44
CA GLU A 171 4.75 -0.11 -22.10
C GLU A 171 4.29 0.67 -23.36
N PRO A 172 3.56 0.09 -24.33
CA PRO A 172 3.14 0.85 -25.52
C PRO A 172 2.22 2.03 -25.20
N PHE A 173 1.38 1.91 -24.17
CA PHE A 173 0.46 2.97 -23.75
C PHE A 173 1.21 4.08 -22.98
N VAL A 174 2.24 3.72 -22.21
CA VAL A 174 3.12 4.70 -21.55
C VAL A 174 3.92 5.48 -22.59
N GLN A 175 4.45 4.81 -23.61
CA GLN A 175 5.17 5.47 -24.71
C GLN A 175 4.25 6.37 -25.53
N GLU A 176 3.01 5.97 -25.75
CA GLU A 176 2.01 6.80 -26.42
C GLU A 176 1.77 8.11 -25.67
N VAL A 177 1.52 8.05 -24.36
CA VAL A 177 1.38 9.26 -23.52
C VAL A 177 2.65 10.10 -23.56
N ARG A 178 3.83 9.46 -23.49
CA ARG A 178 5.13 10.16 -23.54
C ARG A 178 5.35 10.91 -24.86
N LEU A 179 4.89 10.36 -25.98
CA LEU A 179 5.02 10.96 -27.31
C LEU A 179 3.94 12.00 -27.61
N SER A 180 2.78 11.93 -26.97
CA SER A 180 1.72 12.92 -27.09
C SER A 180 1.92 14.16 -26.20
N LEU A 181 2.91 14.14 -25.29
CA LEU A 181 3.32 15.27 -24.46
C LEU A 181 3.61 16.52 -25.32
N GLY A 182 2.71 17.50 -25.26
CA GLY A 182 2.78 18.78 -25.97
C GLY A 182 1.70 19.00 -27.04
N LYS A 183 0.88 17.98 -27.35
CA LYS A 183 -0.22 18.09 -28.33
C LYS A 183 -1.61 18.34 -27.72
N GLY A 184 -1.75 18.20 -26.40
CA GLY A 184 -2.86 18.74 -25.60
C GLY A 184 -4.27 18.27 -25.98
N GLY A 185 -4.48 16.95 -26.12
CA GLY A 185 -5.82 16.38 -26.36
C GLY A 185 -6.47 15.84 -25.08
N LEU A 186 -7.79 16.03 -24.92
CA LEU A 186 -8.60 15.49 -23.79
C LEU A 186 -8.40 13.98 -23.56
N GLN A 187 -8.09 13.24 -24.62
CA GLN A 187 -7.90 11.79 -24.60
C GLN A 187 -6.55 11.34 -24.05
N ASP A 188 -5.51 12.18 -24.21
CA ASP A 188 -4.20 11.94 -23.60
C ASP A 188 -4.33 12.03 -22.07
N ASP A 189 -5.18 12.93 -21.58
CA ASP A 189 -5.47 13.08 -20.15
C ASP A 189 -6.30 11.92 -19.59
N GLU A 190 -7.25 11.36 -20.36
CA GLU A 190 -7.97 10.15 -19.98
C GLU A 190 -7.03 8.94 -19.85
N LEU A 191 -6.17 8.69 -20.86
CA LEU A 191 -5.23 7.58 -20.83
C LEU A 191 -4.20 7.74 -19.70
N ARG A 192 -3.68 8.96 -19.50
CA ARG A 192 -2.82 9.28 -18.35
C ARG A 192 -3.52 8.95 -17.03
N THR A 193 -4.80 9.29 -16.90
CA THR A 193 -5.57 9.04 -15.67
C THR A 193 -5.73 7.54 -15.41
N GLU A 194 -5.98 6.74 -16.44
CA GLU A 194 -6.05 5.27 -16.29
C GLU A 194 -4.69 4.64 -15.96
N LEU A 195 -3.60 5.13 -16.55
CA LEU A 195 -2.24 4.69 -16.20
C LEU A 195 -1.85 5.07 -14.77
N LEU A 196 -2.28 6.24 -14.28
CA LEU A 196 -2.11 6.64 -12.90
C LEU A 196 -2.85 5.70 -11.95
N LYS A 197 -4.13 5.38 -12.22
CA LYS A 197 -4.91 4.41 -11.44
C LYS A 197 -4.23 3.05 -11.40
N PHE A 198 -3.68 2.60 -12.53
CA PHE A 198 -2.87 1.38 -12.61
C PHE A 198 -1.66 1.43 -11.67
N CYS A 199 -0.87 2.51 -11.70
CA CYS A 199 0.29 2.68 -10.82
C CYS A 199 -0.12 2.69 -9.34
N MET A 200 -1.19 3.41 -8.99
CA MET A 200 -1.70 3.45 -7.62
C MET A 200 -2.18 2.08 -7.15
N LYS A 201 -2.85 1.31 -8.01
CA LYS A 201 -3.26 -0.05 -7.68
C LYS A 201 -2.05 -0.98 -7.48
N CYS A 202 -1.01 -0.89 -8.33
CA CYS A 202 0.24 -1.66 -8.16
C CYS A 202 0.99 -1.32 -6.86
N LEU A 203 1.01 -0.03 -6.47
CA LEU A 203 1.58 0.43 -5.21
C LEU A 203 0.82 -0.12 -4.00
N LYS A 204 -0.52 -0.18 -4.09
CA LYS A 204 -1.34 -0.79 -3.04
C LYS A 204 -1.13 -2.30 -2.98
N GLU A 205 -1.22 -2.99 -4.10
CA GLU A 205 -1.13 -4.45 -4.23
C GLU A 205 -0.43 -4.79 -5.55
N PRO A 206 0.69 -5.55 -5.55
CA PRO A 206 1.25 -6.30 -4.43
C PRO A 206 2.32 -5.55 -3.60
N LEU A 207 2.74 -4.36 -4.00
CA LEU A 207 3.98 -3.74 -3.50
C LEU A 207 3.96 -3.39 -2.00
N MET A 208 2.79 -3.06 -1.45
CA MET A 208 2.68 -2.77 -0.02
C MET A 208 3.03 -3.97 0.88
N GLU A 209 2.84 -5.19 0.39
CA GLU A 209 3.13 -6.42 1.13
C GLU A 209 4.51 -7.00 0.79
N ALA A 210 5.09 -6.61 -0.35
CA ALA A 210 6.32 -7.15 -0.92
C ALA A 210 7.58 -6.82 -0.10
N ASN A 211 8.46 -7.80 0.12
CA ASN A 211 9.75 -7.60 0.77
C ASN A 211 10.81 -7.13 -0.25
N LEU A 212 11.19 -5.86 -0.18
CA LEU A 212 12.02 -5.22 -1.20
C LEU A 212 13.50 -5.10 -0.83
N LYS A 213 13.92 -5.74 0.27
CA LYS A 213 15.30 -5.63 0.76
C LYS A 213 16.29 -6.23 -0.22
N GLU A 214 17.31 -5.44 -0.55
CA GLU A 214 18.51 -5.94 -1.20
C GLU A 214 19.41 -6.60 -0.15
N ASP A 215 19.88 -7.80 -0.48
CA ASP A 215 21.06 -8.38 0.16
C ASP A 215 22.27 -8.07 -0.71
N PRO A 216 23.18 -7.16 -0.29
CA PRO A 216 24.30 -6.71 -1.10
C PRO A 216 25.30 -7.83 -1.44
N ASP A 217 25.29 -8.92 -0.69
CA ASP A 217 26.17 -10.08 -0.93
C ASP A 217 25.51 -11.16 -1.82
N SER A 218 24.25 -10.96 -2.20
CA SER A 218 23.47 -11.90 -2.99
C SER A 218 23.50 -11.58 -4.49
N SER A 219 23.84 -12.57 -5.32
CA SER A 219 23.74 -12.47 -6.79
C SER A 219 22.30 -12.64 -7.31
N GLN A 220 21.31 -12.61 -6.42
CA GLN A 220 19.92 -12.94 -6.69
C GLN A 220 19.19 -11.80 -7.40
N LYS A 221 18.17 -12.14 -8.18
CA LYS A 221 17.31 -11.15 -8.83
C LYS A 221 16.26 -10.72 -7.82
N PHE A 222 15.88 -9.44 -7.83
CA PHE A 222 14.79 -8.91 -7.00
C PHE A 222 13.64 -8.42 -7.89
N PRO A 223 12.77 -9.32 -8.39
CA PRO A 223 11.74 -8.97 -9.37
C PRO A 223 10.74 -7.93 -8.86
N LEU A 224 10.34 -8.01 -7.59
CA LEU A 224 9.37 -7.07 -7.01
C LEU A 224 9.99 -5.69 -6.78
N ARG A 225 11.28 -5.63 -6.44
CA ARG A 225 12.03 -4.36 -6.37
C ARG A 225 12.16 -3.71 -7.74
N ARG A 226 12.48 -4.51 -8.77
CA ARG A 226 12.46 -4.04 -10.16
C ARG A 226 11.07 -3.53 -10.54
N PHE A 227 10.01 -4.27 -10.21
CA PHE A 227 8.65 -3.87 -10.48
C PHE A 227 8.32 -2.52 -9.83
N ALA A 228 8.67 -2.31 -8.57
CA ALA A 228 8.52 -1.02 -7.89
C ALA A 228 9.25 0.13 -8.61
N SER A 229 10.51 -0.07 -8.99
CA SER A 229 11.30 0.91 -9.74
C SER A 229 10.64 1.31 -11.06
N GLU A 230 10.16 0.32 -11.82
CA GLU A 230 9.51 0.54 -13.11
C GLU A 230 8.17 1.28 -12.93
N ILE A 231 7.39 0.98 -11.87
CA ILE A 231 6.17 1.75 -11.55
C ILE A 231 6.48 3.23 -11.28
N LEU A 232 7.55 3.54 -10.54
CA LEU A 232 7.95 4.95 -10.32
C LEU A 232 8.43 5.64 -11.59
N LEU A 233 9.08 4.91 -12.50
CA LEU A 233 9.47 5.41 -13.82
C LEU A 233 8.23 5.68 -14.70
N ILE A 234 7.20 4.83 -14.64
CA ILE A 234 5.93 5.06 -15.34
C ILE A 234 5.26 6.33 -14.80
N LEU A 235 5.16 6.51 -13.48
CA LEU A 235 4.63 7.73 -12.85
C LEU A 235 5.34 8.99 -13.37
N SER A 236 6.69 8.94 -13.42
CA SER A 236 7.50 10.03 -13.95
C SER A 236 7.24 10.27 -15.44
N SER A 237 7.06 9.20 -16.22
CA SER A 237 6.79 9.25 -17.67
C SER A 237 5.44 9.87 -18.00
N ILE A 238 4.41 9.60 -17.17
CA ILE A 238 3.09 10.23 -17.29
C ILE A 238 3.02 11.63 -16.66
N ARG A 239 4.17 12.20 -16.25
CA ARG A 239 4.33 13.55 -15.66
C ARG A 239 3.63 13.72 -14.32
N GLU A 240 3.58 12.66 -13.51
CA GLU A 240 3.23 12.75 -12.10
C GLU A 240 4.51 12.92 -11.29
N ALA A 241 4.70 14.10 -10.71
CA ALA A 241 5.86 14.37 -9.89
C ALA A 241 5.69 13.72 -8.51
N LEU A 242 6.66 12.90 -8.10
CA LEU A 242 6.62 12.18 -6.81
C LEU A 242 6.36 13.11 -5.61
N PRO A 243 6.97 14.31 -5.50
CA PRO A 243 6.65 15.24 -4.42
C PRO A 243 5.20 15.73 -4.45
N SER A 244 4.64 15.97 -5.64
CA SER A 244 3.24 16.40 -5.78
C SER A 244 2.27 15.30 -5.34
N LEU A 245 2.58 14.04 -5.60
CA LEU A 245 1.80 12.88 -5.13
C LEU A 245 1.87 12.73 -3.61
N LEU A 246 3.07 12.80 -3.03
CA LEU A 246 3.28 12.65 -1.58
C LEU A 246 2.67 13.80 -0.77
N PHE A 247 2.73 15.02 -1.30
CA PHE A 247 2.19 16.21 -0.63
C PHE A 247 0.79 16.56 -1.11
N HIS A 248 0.14 15.66 -1.86
CA HIS A 248 -1.17 15.90 -2.46
C HIS A 248 -2.21 16.34 -1.41
N HIS A 249 -2.22 15.69 -0.24
CA HIS A 249 -3.14 16.00 0.85
C HIS A 249 -2.96 17.43 1.42
N LEU A 250 -1.76 18.01 1.32
CA LEU A 250 -1.46 19.39 1.78
C LEU A 250 -1.64 20.43 0.67
N LEU A 251 -1.40 20.04 -0.58
CA LEU A 251 -1.51 20.91 -1.75
C LEU A 251 -2.95 21.13 -2.20
N LYS A 252 -3.94 20.50 -1.55
CA LYS A 252 -5.37 20.72 -1.83
C LYS A 252 -5.73 22.20 -1.67
N ARG A 253 -5.83 22.90 -2.81
CA ARG A 253 -6.76 24.04 -2.92
C ARG A 253 -8.18 23.48 -2.83
N LYS A 254 -9.06 24.19 -2.12
CA LYS A 254 -10.48 23.89 -1.87
C LYS A 254 -11.36 23.84 -3.14
N GLU A 255 -10.87 23.36 -4.28
CA GLU A 255 -11.66 23.23 -5.49
C GLU A 255 -11.96 21.75 -5.70
N GLU A 256 -13.23 21.38 -5.50
CA GLU A 256 -13.72 20.01 -5.57
C GLU A 256 -13.75 19.49 -7.02
N PRO A 257 -13.02 18.41 -7.34
CA PRO A 257 -13.58 17.26 -7.99
C PRO A 257 -14.27 16.37 -6.93
N GLY A 258 -15.36 15.70 -7.28
CA GLY A 258 -16.18 14.94 -6.34
C GLY A 258 -15.34 13.98 -5.48
N PHE A 259 -15.49 14.07 -4.15
CA PHE A 259 -14.74 13.34 -3.13
C PHE A 259 -14.43 11.86 -3.46
N LEU A 260 -15.38 11.16 -4.10
CA LEU A 260 -15.25 9.75 -4.48
C LEU A 260 -14.28 9.49 -5.65
N GLU A 261 -14.14 10.42 -6.59
CA GLU A 261 -13.26 10.26 -7.75
C GLU A 261 -11.79 10.50 -7.39
N GLU A 262 -11.56 11.39 -6.42
CA GLU A 262 -10.23 11.74 -5.91
C GLU A 262 -9.63 10.62 -5.05
N ASP A 263 -10.41 9.98 -4.18
CA ASP A 263 -9.95 8.86 -3.35
C ASP A 263 -9.60 7.62 -4.20
N VAL A 264 -10.29 7.44 -5.34
CA VAL A 264 -9.96 6.39 -6.32
C VAL A 264 -8.67 6.72 -7.07
N ARG A 265 -8.43 8.01 -7.36
CA ARG A 265 -7.24 8.46 -8.10
C ARG A 265 -5.99 8.51 -7.23
N TYR A 266 -6.13 8.83 -5.95
CA TYR A 266 -5.03 8.94 -4.99
C TYR A 266 -5.33 8.22 -3.67
N PRO A 267 -5.38 6.87 -3.67
CA PRO A 267 -5.62 6.11 -2.45
C PRO A 267 -4.52 6.36 -1.42
N ARG A 268 -4.89 6.59 -0.16
CA ARG A 268 -3.93 6.88 0.92
C ARG A 268 -2.94 5.73 1.12
N GLU A 269 -3.40 4.50 0.92
CA GLU A 269 -2.59 3.29 0.92
C GLU A 269 -1.46 3.36 -0.10
N SER A 270 -1.80 3.67 -1.36
CA SER A 270 -0.83 3.74 -2.46
C SER A 270 0.21 4.82 -2.20
N LEU A 271 -0.21 5.97 -1.67
CA LEU A 271 0.70 7.07 -1.31
C LEU A 271 1.59 6.72 -0.11
N ALA A 272 1.08 5.98 0.87
CA ALA A 272 1.88 5.46 1.98
C ALA A 272 2.94 4.46 1.48
N CYS A 273 2.58 3.59 0.52
CA CYS A 273 3.56 2.72 -0.13
C CYS A 273 4.59 3.54 -0.93
N LEU A 274 4.17 4.59 -1.65
CA LEU A 274 5.10 5.47 -2.37
C LEU A 274 6.11 6.13 -1.40
N ALA A 275 5.64 6.62 -0.25
CA ALA A 275 6.48 7.17 0.80
C ALA A 275 7.49 6.13 1.30
N TYR A 276 7.04 4.89 1.49
CA TYR A 276 7.91 3.77 1.86
C TYR A 276 9.04 3.56 0.83
N LEU A 277 8.67 3.41 -0.44
CA LEU A 277 9.64 3.15 -1.51
C LEU A 277 10.72 4.24 -1.61
N LEU A 278 10.32 5.50 -1.47
CA LEU A 278 11.23 6.64 -1.61
C LEU A 278 12.14 6.84 -0.41
N PHE A 279 11.57 6.85 0.79
CA PHE A 279 12.32 7.23 1.99
C PHE A 279 13.00 6.03 2.65
N VAL A 280 12.49 4.81 2.45
CA VAL A 280 13.00 3.58 3.07
C VAL A 280 13.82 2.74 2.14
N GLU A 281 13.24 2.37 1.00
CA GLU A 281 13.92 1.50 0.04
C GLU A 281 14.86 2.28 -0.89
N HIS A 282 14.82 3.63 -0.81
CA HIS A 282 15.58 4.55 -1.65
C HIS A 282 15.35 4.34 -3.16
N ILE A 283 14.17 3.84 -3.53
CA ILE A 283 13.77 3.64 -4.92
C ILE A 283 13.22 4.97 -5.44
N GLY A 284 13.86 5.51 -6.48
CA GLY A 284 13.44 6.79 -7.07
C GLY A 284 13.88 8.04 -6.28
N SER A 285 14.78 7.90 -5.30
CA SER A 285 15.31 9.03 -4.50
C SER A 285 15.96 10.12 -5.35
N GLU A 286 16.57 9.76 -6.48
CA GLU A 286 17.17 10.69 -7.45
C GLU A 286 16.17 11.69 -8.04
N SER A 287 14.89 11.30 -8.10
CA SER A 287 13.81 12.14 -8.63
C SER A 287 13.15 13.01 -7.55
N PHE A 288 13.53 12.83 -6.29
CA PHE A 288 12.97 13.56 -5.16
C PHE A 288 13.85 14.78 -4.81
N PRO A 289 13.30 16.01 -4.76
CA PRO A 289 14.09 17.20 -4.51
C PRO A 289 14.76 17.21 -3.12
N ALA A 290 16.07 17.46 -3.09
CA ALA A 290 16.84 17.60 -1.85
C ALA A 290 16.62 18.95 -1.11
N VAL A 291 15.68 19.78 -1.58
CA VAL A 291 15.37 21.10 -1.01
C VAL A 291 14.43 21.04 0.21
N PHE A 292 13.77 19.91 0.42
CA PHE A 292 12.81 19.77 1.52
C PHE A 292 13.51 19.55 2.86
N SER A 293 13.09 20.31 3.88
CA SER A 293 13.53 20.08 5.24
C SER A 293 13.07 18.71 5.74
N PRO A 294 13.92 17.92 6.43
CA PRO A 294 13.52 16.64 7.02
C PRO A 294 12.27 16.73 7.92
N VAL A 295 12.08 17.89 8.54
CA VAL A 295 10.93 18.22 9.37
C VAL A 295 9.64 18.26 8.57
N PHE A 296 9.68 18.97 7.45
CA PHE A 296 8.54 19.12 6.56
C PHE A 296 8.15 17.76 6.00
N VAL A 297 9.15 16.98 5.55
CA VAL A 297 8.94 15.61 5.08
C VAL A 297 8.30 14.75 6.17
N LEU A 298 8.81 14.79 7.41
CA LEU A 298 8.21 14.02 8.51
C LEU A 298 6.75 14.42 8.75
N GLN A 299 6.45 15.71 8.83
CA GLN A 299 5.08 16.22 9.05
C GLN A 299 4.11 15.74 7.97
N CYS A 300 4.52 15.78 6.70
CA CYS A 300 3.70 15.30 5.58
C CYS A 300 3.46 13.79 5.64
N ASN A 301 4.42 13.02 6.16
CA ASN A 301 4.33 11.57 6.20
C ASN A 301 3.64 11.04 7.46
N MET A 302 3.33 11.88 8.46
CA MET A 302 2.69 11.43 9.70
C MET A 302 1.35 10.71 9.47
N GLU A 303 0.54 11.18 8.52
CA GLU A 303 -0.73 10.52 8.18
C GLU A 303 -0.51 9.13 7.57
N TYR A 304 0.52 8.96 6.74
CA TYR A 304 0.87 7.66 6.16
C TYR A 304 1.43 6.71 7.22
N ILE A 305 2.25 7.21 8.14
CA ILE A 305 2.74 6.45 9.30
C ILE A 305 1.56 5.96 10.15
N ASP A 306 0.60 6.84 10.42
CA ASP A 306 -0.60 6.49 11.19
C ASP A 306 -1.43 5.41 10.48
N LEU A 307 -1.64 5.54 9.17
CA LEU A 307 -2.35 4.55 8.37
C LEU A 307 -1.67 3.17 8.43
N LEU A 308 -0.35 3.13 8.31
CA LEU A 308 0.43 1.89 8.33
C LEU A 308 0.46 1.25 9.72
N LEU A 309 0.48 2.06 10.79
CA LEU A 309 0.41 1.60 12.18
C LEU A 309 -0.99 1.16 12.60
N SER A 310 -2.04 1.79 12.06
CA SER A 310 -3.45 1.51 12.40
C SER A 310 -3.93 0.16 11.86
N ARG A 311 -3.24 -0.40 10.87
CA ARG A 311 -3.70 -1.63 10.22
C ARG A 311 -3.70 -2.79 11.21
N PRO A 312 -4.87 -3.40 11.48
CA PRO A 312 -4.98 -4.49 12.43
C PRO A 312 -4.11 -5.64 11.99
N SER A 313 -3.62 -6.39 12.97
CA SER A 313 -2.76 -7.53 12.75
C SER A 313 -3.45 -8.70 11.99
N SER A 314 -4.63 -8.51 11.39
CA SER A 314 -5.36 -9.51 10.62
C SER A 314 -4.73 -9.82 9.25
N VAL A 315 -3.89 -8.92 8.71
CA VAL A 315 -2.98 -9.26 7.59
C VAL A 315 -1.90 -10.26 8.04
N PHE A 316 -1.66 -10.40 9.36
CA PHE A 316 -0.71 -11.36 9.93
C PHE A 316 -1.29 -12.78 10.09
N LEU A 317 -2.60 -12.96 9.96
CA LEU A 317 -3.28 -14.25 10.22
C LEU A 317 -3.72 -14.98 8.95
N ARG A 318 -3.91 -14.29 7.81
CA ARG A 318 -4.36 -14.94 6.57
C ARG A 318 -3.27 -15.77 5.89
N CYS A 319 -2.01 -15.50 6.18
CA CYS A 319 -0.87 -16.36 5.90
C CYS A 319 -0.08 -16.53 7.20
N GLY A 320 -0.11 -17.71 7.82
CA GLY A 320 0.45 -17.97 9.14
C GLY A 320 1.98 -17.87 9.29
N ARG A 321 2.67 -16.97 8.60
CA ARG A 321 4.13 -16.74 8.69
C ARG A 321 4.44 -15.26 8.44
N THR A 322 5.32 -14.70 9.28
CA THR A 322 5.63 -13.28 9.52
C THR A 322 5.58 -12.32 8.30
N PRO A 323 4.63 -11.37 8.27
CA PRO A 323 4.72 -10.20 7.39
C PRO A 323 5.57 -9.13 8.08
N MET A 324 6.80 -8.96 7.60
CA MET A 324 7.74 -7.93 8.00
C MET A 324 7.79 -6.90 6.88
N ASN A 325 6.96 -5.84 6.89
CA ASN A 325 7.15 -4.67 6.00
C ASN A 325 6.50 -3.36 6.49
N ASN A 326 5.37 -3.39 7.21
CA ASN A 326 4.83 -2.15 7.80
C ASN A 326 5.74 -1.53 8.88
N THR A 327 6.70 -2.30 9.41
CA THR A 327 7.56 -1.89 10.54
C THR A 327 8.85 -1.19 10.10
N HIS A 328 9.29 -1.31 8.84
CA HIS A 328 10.40 -0.50 8.32
C HIS A 328 9.94 0.91 7.95
N CYS A 329 8.70 1.06 7.49
CA CYS A 329 8.13 2.38 7.17
C CYS A 329 8.09 3.33 8.38
N VAL A 330 7.82 2.79 9.57
CA VAL A 330 7.80 3.55 10.83
C VAL A 330 9.21 3.80 11.38
N CYS A 331 10.16 2.88 11.16
CA CYS A 331 11.55 3.05 11.61
C CYS A 331 12.33 4.08 10.78
N VAL A 332 12.08 4.19 9.47
CA VAL A 332 12.91 5.01 8.58
C VAL A 332 12.51 6.48 8.56
N CYS A 333 11.27 6.83 8.90
CA CYS A 333 10.93 8.24 9.16
C CYS A 333 11.76 8.87 10.30
N LEU A 334 12.48 8.06 11.11
CA LEU A 334 13.17 8.53 12.31
C LEU A 334 14.67 8.16 12.42
N HIS A 335 15.30 7.50 11.44
CA HIS A 335 16.76 7.26 11.46
C HIS A 335 17.49 7.56 10.13
N ARG A 336 18.16 8.72 10.06
CA ARG A 336 19.65 8.87 9.97
C ARG A 336 20.04 10.37 10.10
N ASP A 337 20.76 10.68 11.18
CA ASP A 337 21.72 11.79 11.39
C ASP A 337 21.44 13.27 11.07
N ARG A 338 20.29 13.72 10.55
CA ARG A 338 20.13 15.17 10.23
C ARG A 338 18.80 15.83 10.58
N VAL A 339 18.04 15.31 11.54
CA VAL A 339 16.97 16.11 12.18
C VAL A 339 17.56 16.83 13.39
N HIS A 340 18.46 17.78 13.14
CA HIS A 340 18.71 18.85 14.12
C HIS A 340 17.50 19.75 14.08
N THR A 341 16.50 19.43 14.87
CA THR A 341 15.38 20.35 14.98
C THR A 341 14.84 20.35 16.38
N HIS A 342 15.31 21.33 17.14
CA HIS A 342 14.84 21.69 18.47
C HIS A 342 13.40 22.26 18.47
N LYS A 343 12.55 21.92 17.49
CA LYS A 343 11.16 22.41 17.34
C LYS A 343 10.23 21.47 16.53
N VAL A 344 10.40 20.15 16.58
CA VAL A 344 9.67 19.22 15.67
C VAL A 344 8.53 18.45 16.29
N PHE A 345 8.21 18.72 17.54
CA PHE A 345 6.92 18.35 18.11
C PHE A 345 6.24 19.54 18.78
N ILE A 346 6.35 20.71 18.16
CA ILE A 346 5.34 21.77 18.30
C ILE A 346 4.40 21.67 17.09
N MET A 347 3.76 20.52 16.92
CA MET A 347 2.36 20.57 16.56
C MET A 347 1.64 20.66 17.89
N ASN A 348 0.71 21.61 18.00
CA ASN A 348 -0.16 21.74 19.16
C ASN A 348 -0.53 20.33 19.66
N ALA A 349 -0.26 20.00 20.93
CA ALA A 349 -0.86 18.82 21.55
C ALA A 349 -2.42 18.88 21.54
N ASN A 350 -3.01 19.93 20.95
CA ASN A 350 -4.42 20.09 20.61
C ASN A 350 -4.79 19.57 19.21
N GLU A 351 -3.83 19.25 18.32
CA GLU A 351 -4.09 18.58 17.04
C GLU A 351 -4.03 17.06 17.23
N LYS A 352 -5.21 16.44 17.11
CA LYS A 352 -5.50 15.02 17.32
C LYS A 352 -4.60 14.00 16.59
N PRO A 353 -4.01 14.24 15.39
CA PRO A 353 -3.31 13.20 14.64
C PRO A 353 -2.06 12.64 15.35
N SER A 354 -1.31 13.49 16.05
CA SER A 354 0.00 13.10 16.58
C SER A 354 -0.08 12.11 17.76
N CYS A 355 -1.02 12.28 18.68
CA CYS A 355 -1.19 11.34 19.79
C CYS A 355 -1.86 10.02 19.33
N VAL A 356 -2.65 10.03 18.24
CA VAL A 356 -3.21 8.82 17.63
C VAL A 356 -2.10 7.93 17.06
N SER A 357 -1.12 8.49 16.36
CA SER A 357 0.02 7.72 15.81
C SER A 357 0.85 7.03 16.91
N PHE A 358 1.07 7.70 18.04
CA PHE A 358 1.75 7.07 19.17
C PHE A 358 0.89 6.02 19.88
N GLN A 359 -0.42 6.18 19.93
CA GLN A 359 -1.31 5.14 20.45
C GLN A 359 -1.27 3.89 19.57
N ASN A 360 -1.25 4.07 18.25
CA ASN A 360 -1.07 2.96 17.31
C ASN A 360 0.31 2.32 17.45
N LEU A 361 1.36 3.09 17.70
CA LEU A 361 2.68 2.56 18.04
C LEU A 361 2.66 1.75 19.34
N VAL A 362 1.95 2.21 20.37
CA VAL A 362 1.74 1.47 21.63
C VAL A 362 1.01 0.16 21.38
N ASN A 363 -0.02 0.15 20.53
CA ASN A 363 -0.70 -1.08 20.13
C ASN A 363 0.26 -2.07 19.46
N VAL A 364 1.16 -1.60 18.59
CA VAL A 364 2.21 -2.45 18.00
C VAL A 364 3.16 -2.97 19.09
N MET A 365 3.62 -2.12 20.01
CA MET A 365 4.54 -2.50 21.09
C MET A 365 3.97 -3.59 22.02
N THR A 366 2.65 -3.61 22.20
CA THR A 366 1.98 -4.44 23.23
C THR A 366 1.25 -5.64 22.63
N LEU A 367 0.53 -5.45 21.53
CA LEU A 367 -0.39 -6.44 20.94
C LEU A 367 0.19 -7.18 19.73
N CYS A 368 1.27 -6.69 19.10
CA CYS A 368 1.82 -7.35 17.92
C CYS A 368 2.38 -8.75 18.28
N PRO A 369 2.01 -9.83 17.55
CA PRO A 369 2.47 -11.18 17.86
C PRO A 369 3.97 -11.38 17.62
N ILE A 370 4.60 -10.52 16.81
CA ILE A 370 6.01 -10.66 16.44
C ILE A 370 6.90 -9.87 17.41
N GLN A 371 7.68 -10.59 18.22
CA GLN A 371 8.55 -9.99 19.25
C GLN A 371 9.56 -8.97 18.68
N ASN A 372 10.22 -9.29 17.57
CA ASN A 372 11.17 -8.38 16.93
C ASN A 372 10.53 -7.03 16.57
N LEU A 373 9.25 -7.04 16.17
CA LEU A 373 8.53 -5.81 15.82
C LEU A 373 8.17 -5.02 17.08
N ARG A 374 7.74 -5.69 18.16
CA ARG A 374 7.52 -5.05 19.46
C ARG A 374 8.77 -4.34 19.98
N THR A 375 9.93 -4.99 19.92
CA THR A 375 11.22 -4.41 20.36
C THR A 375 11.65 -3.23 19.49
N ARG A 376 11.48 -3.31 18.17
CA ARG A 376 11.76 -2.19 17.26
C ARG A 376 10.82 -1.01 17.51
N ALA A 377 9.53 -1.28 17.71
CA ALA A 377 8.54 -0.26 18.01
C ALA A 377 8.87 0.50 19.31
N LEU A 378 9.28 -0.22 20.37
CA LEU A 378 9.76 0.40 21.61
C LEU A 378 11.01 1.28 21.37
N SER A 379 11.91 0.82 20.50
CA SER A 379 13.12 1.58 20.14
C SER A 379 12.78 2.89 19.43
N VAL A 380 11.82 2.85 18.49
CA VAL A 380 11.31 4.05 17.79
C VAL A 380 10.58 4.97 18.76
N PHE A 381 9.81 4.42 19.70
CA PHE A 381 9.12 5.17 20.74
C PHE A 381 10.11 5.97 21.60
N GLN A 382 11.20 5.33 22.05
CA GLN A 382 12.26 6.01 22.78
C GLN A 382 12.97 7.07 21.92
N LEU A 383 13.31 6.73 20.68
CA LEU A 383 13.98 7.66 19.77
C LEU A 383 13.13 8.91 19.53
N SER A 384 11.81 8.77 19.43
CA SER A 384 10.88 9.90 19.32
C SER A 384 10.96 10.80 20.55
N ILE A 385 10.93 10.21 21.76
CA ILE A 385 11.11 10.96 23.02
C ILE A 385 12.45 11.70 23.03
N ASP A 386 13.53 11.06 22.60
CA ASP A 386 14.88 11.66 22.62
C ASP A 386 15.01 12.86 21.67
N LYS A 387 14.22 12.89 20.57
CA LYS A 387 14.20 13.99 19.60
C LYS A 387 13.29 15.15 19.99
N PHE A 388 12.38 14.95 20.95
CA PHE A 388 11.49 16.02 21.41
C PHE A 388 12.23 17.08 22.22
N ASP A 389 11.81 18.33 22.07
CA ASP A 389 12.17 19.39 23.01
C ASP A 389 11.49 19.16 24.38
N MET A 390 11.87 19.95 25.39
CA MET A 390 11.38 19.75 26.76
C MET A 390 9.86 19.92 26.90
N GLU A 391 9.28 20.88 26.17
CA GLU A 391 7.84 21.14 26.19
C GLU A 391 7.06 19.99 25.55
N ALA A 392 7.54 19.52 24.40
CA ALA A 392 6.98 18.39 23.68
C ALA A 392 7.05 17.11 24.50
N LYS A 393 8.19 16.81 25.16
CA LYS A 393 8.32 15.67 26.09
C LYS A 393 7.28 15.74 27.20
N TYR A 394 7.14 16.89 27.84
CA TYR A 394 6.17 17.09 28.92
C TYR A 394 4.73 16.82 28.45
N LYS A 395 4.32 17.43 27.33
CA LYS A 395 2.98 17.23 26.74
C LYS A 395 2.77 15.77 26.32
N PHE A 396 3.77 15.14 25.74
CA PHE A 396 3.74 13.76 25.30
C PHE A 396 3.55 12.79 26.48
N PHE A 397 4.37 12.90 27.53
CA PHE A 397 4.22 12.07 28.73
C PHE A 397 2.85 12.22 29.36
N ARG A 398 2.32 13.45 29.40
CA ARG A 398 0.96 13.72 29.86
C ARG A 398 -0.12 13.08 28.97
N CYS A 399 0.05 13.03 27.64
CA CYS A 399 -0.86 12.29 26.76
C CYS A 399 -0.79 10.79 27.09
N MET A 400 0.42 10.22 27.12
CA MET A 400 0.59 8.78 27.24
C MET A 400 0.09 8.21 28.57
N LEU A 401 0.31 8.92 29.69
CA LEU A 401 -0.22 8.52 30.99
C LEU A 401 -1.76 8.58 31.07
N LYS A 402 -2.42 9.25 30.13
CA LYS A 402 -3.89 9.34 30.06
C LYS A 402 -4.51 8.39 29.05
N THR A 403 -3.80 8.04 27.97
CA THR A 403 -4.39 7.30 26.85
C THR A 403 -3.89 5.87 26.73
N SER A 404 -2.66 5.55 27.14
CA SER A 404 -2.03 4.25 26.82
C SER A 404 -2.74 3.04 27.45
N SER A 405 -3.30 3.20 28.65
CA SER A 405 -4.05 2.15 29.37
C SER A 405 -3.30 0.82 29.51
N HIS A 406 -1.97 0.87 29.54
CA HIS A 406 -1.10 -0.31 29.64
C HIS A 406 0.01 -0.07 30.67
N ALA A 407 -0.04 -0.78 31.79
CA ALA A 407 0.82 -0.55 32.95
C ALA A 407 2.33 -0.56 32.62
N GLY A 408 2.79 -1.48 31.77
CA GLY A 408 4.20 -1.51 31.36
C GLY A 408 4.65 -0.30 30.52
N VAL A 409 3.74 0.28 29.72
CA VAL A 409 4.04 1.47 28.90
C VAL A 409 4.01 2.71 29.77
N GLU A 410 3.02 2.81 30.66
CA GLU A 410 2.93 3.88 31.66
C GLU A 410 4.16 3.88 32.58
N GLY A 411 4.58 2.71 33.08
CA GLY A 411 5.82 2.55 33.84
C GLY A 411 7.06 3.00 33.05
N TYR A 412 7.14 2.64 31.76
CA TYR A 412 8.22 3.09 30.88
C TYR A 412 8.24 4.62 30.68
N VAL A 413 7.06 5.25 30.58
CA VAL A 413 6.92 6.71 30.51
C VAL A 413 7.34 7.35 31.83
N ILE A 414 6.95 6.79 32.98
CA ILE A 414 7.36 7.28 34.32
C ILE A 414 8.87 7.22 34.50
N LYS A 415 9.50 6.13 34.05
CA LYS A 415 10.96 6.01 34.01
C LYS A 415 11.61 7.12 33.19
N ASN A 416 11.04 7.46 32.03
CA ASN A 416 11.52 8.57 31.20
C ASN A 416 11.31 9.94 31.86
N ILE A 417 10.20 10.17 32.56
CA ILE A 417 9.98 11.38 33.37
C ILE A 417 11.08 11.54 34.41
N ARG A 418 11.40 10.47 35.15
CA ARG A 418 12.51 10.47 36.12
C ARG A 418 13.83 10.88 35.46
N ASN A 419 14.13 10.33 34.28
CA ASN A 419 15.35 10.66 33.55
C ASN A 419 15.40 12.14 33.12
N GLN A 420 14.26 12.74 32.72
CA GLN A 420 14.22 14.17 32.38
C GLN A 420 14.38 15.06 33.62
N ILE A 421 13.87 14.65 34.80
CA ILE A 421 14.10 15.36 36.06
C ILE A 421 15.59 15.29 36.44
N ASP A 422 16.22 14.11 36.38
CA ASP A 422 17.68 13.97 36.60
C ASP A 422 18.49 14.85 35.65
N PHE A 423 18.10 14.90 34.38
CA PHE A 423 18.75 15.76 33.41
C PHE A 423 18.58 17.25 33.77
N ALA A 424 17.38 17.68 34.16
CA ALA A 424 17.07 19.06 34.50
C ALA A 424 17.81 19.57 35.75
N LEU A 425 18.03 18.71 36.74
CA LEU A 425 18.76 19.02 37.97
C LEU A 425 20.28 19.13 37.77
N LYS A 426 20.82 18.73 36.61
CA LYS A 426 22.25 18.90 36.31
C LYS A 426 22.57 20.36 36.00
N PRO A 427 23.73 20.89 36.42
CA PRO A 427 24.11 22.27 36.17
C PRO A 427 24.03 22.63 34.67
N GLY A 428 23.36 23.74 34.36
CA GLY A 428 23.21 24.22 32.98
C GLY A 428 22.04 23.62 32.18
N ASN A 429 21.30 22.65 32.72
CA ASN A 429 20.19 21.97 32.04
C ASN A 429 18.79 22.29 32.62
N GLY A 430 18.74 23.22 33.58
CA GLY A 430 17.51 23.65 34.23
C GLY A 430 16.46 24.07 33.20
N ASN A 431 15.24 23.55 33.34
CA ASN A 431 14.12 23.89 32.48
C ASN A 431 12.81 23.93 33.28
N PRO A 432 11.85 24.78 32.89
CA PRO A 432 10.63 24.98 33.67
C PRO A 432 9.66 23.79 33.58
N TRP A 433 9.82 22.86 32.63
CA TRP A 433 8.85 21.79 32.39
C TRP A 433 9.02 20.59 33.33
N PHE A 434 10.25 20.31 33.74
CA PHE A 434 10.60 19.20 34.63
C PHE A 434 11.10 19.66 36.00
N LEU A 435 10.85 20.91 36.37
CA LEU A 435 11.16 21.51 37.67
C LEU A 435 9.99 22.40 38.12
N GLY A 436 9.94 22.70 39.42
CA GLY A 436 8.96 23.61 40.02
C GLY A 436 7.49 23.30 39.70
N ILE A 437 6.70 24.37 39.52
CA ILE A 437 5.23 24.29 39.47
C ILE A 437 4.66 23.48 38.30
N HIS A 438 5.36 23.41 37.16
CA HIS A 438 4.87 22.66 35.99
C HIS A 438 5.07 21.16 36.14
N LEU A 439 5.99 20.71 36.99
CA LEU A 439 6.20 19.29 37.22
C LEU A 439 5.06 18.66 38.06
N LEU A 440 4.46 19.42 38.97
CA LEU A 440 3.43 18.91 39.89
C LEU A 440 2.23 18.24 39.19
N PRO A 441 1.60 18.81 38.14
CA PRO A 441 0.55 18.13 37.40
C PRO A 441 0.98 16.80 36.77
N LEU A 442 2.23 16.69 36.34
CA LEU A 442 2.78 15.47 35.75
C LEU A 442 3.03 14.40 36.83
N LEU A 443 3.55 14.80 37.99
CA LEU A 443 3.71 13.90 39.15
C LEU A 443 2.37 13.39 39.66
N ARG A 444 1.33 14.23 39.70
CA ARG A 444 -0.04 13.80 40.06
C ARG A 444 -0.57 12.70 39.14
N LEU A 445 -0.18 12.70 37.86
CA LEU A 445 -0.55 11.63 36.93
C LEU A 445 0.30 10.37 37.17
N ALA A 446 1.62 10.53 37.33
CA ALA A 446 2.54 9.42 37.53
C ALA A 446 2.33 8.69 38.87
N LEU A 447 1.96 9.41 39.93
CA LEU A 447 1.81 8.89 41.28
C LEU A 447 0.35 8.58 41.65
N SER A 448 -0.61 8.79 40.75
CA SER A 448 -2.00 8.36 40.97
C SER A 448 -2.18 6.88 40.60
N LEU A 449 -3.02 6.21 41.40
CA LEU A 449 -3.51 4.87 41.10
C LEU A 449 -4.71 4.97 40.16
N PRO A 450 -4.74 4.23 39.02
CA PRO A 450 -5.78 4.40 38.00
C PRO A 450 -7.21 4.13 38.48
N GLN A 451 -7.41 3.20 39.42
CA GLN A 451 -8.71 2.96 40.09
C GLN A 451 -8.65 3.30 41.59
N GLY A 452 -7.71 4.14 42.00
CA GLY A 452 -7.52 4.47 43.42
C GLY A 452 -7.31 3.20 44.26
N PRO A 453 -8.06 3.03 45.37
CA PRO A 453 -7.91 1.87 46.26
C PRO A 453 -8.31 0.54 45.63
N GLU A 454 -9.08 0.55 44.52
CA GLU A 454 -9.55 -0.65 43.82
C GLU A 454 -8.56 -1.12 42.72
N THR A 455 -7.41 -0.45 42.59
CA THR A 455 -6.42 -0.78 41.57
C THR A 455 -5.87 -2.19 41.80
N ASP A 456 -5.97 -3.02 40.76
CA ASP A 456 -5.31 -4.33 40.74
C ASP A 456 -3.78 -4.14 40.76
N LEU A 457 -3.16 -4.47 41.89
CA LEU A 457 -1.73 -4.32 42.10
C LEU A 457 -0.89 -5.28 41.24
N LEU A 458 -1.45 -6.42 40.84
CA LEU A 458 -0.75 -7.39 39.99
C LEU A 458 -0.69 -6.90 38.55
N GLN A 459 -1.82 -6.44 38.00
CA GLN A 459 -1.85 -5.88 36.65
C GLN A 459 -1.13 -4.52 36.58
N GLY A 460 -1.18 -3.73 37.66
CA GLY A 460 -0.54 -2.43 37.78
C GLY A 460 0.94 -2.44 38.22
N LEU A 461 1.53 -3.62 38.47
CA LEU A 461 2.82 -3.75 39.15
C LEU A 461 3.92 -2.91 38.50
N ASP A 462 4.08 -2.99 37.18
CA ASP A 462 5.12 -2.28 36.44
C ASP A 462 5.02 -0.76 36.59
N ARG A 463 3.80 -0.22 36.54
CA ARG A 463 3.53 1.20 36.74
C ARG A 463 3.86 1.60 38.18
N ILE A 464 3.31 0.87 39.16
CA ILE A 464 3.46 1.16 40.59
C ILE A 464 4.93 1.15 41.00
N MET A 465 5.69 0.16 40.53
CA MET A 465 7.12 0.05 40.82
C MET A 465 7.91 1.26 40.30
N GLU A 466 7.65 1.70 39.08
CA GLU A 466 8.31 2.90 38.54
C GLU A 466 7.84 4.19 39.23
N SER A 467 6.57 4.29 39.62
CA SER A 467 6.05 5.41 40.43
C SER A 467 6.75 5.51 41.79
N LEU A 468 6.92 4.38 42.49
CA LEU A 468 7.63 4.33 43.77
C LEU A 468 9.12 4.66 43.60
N ASN A 469 9.75 4.16 42.54
CA ASN A 469 11.14 4.50 42.23
C ASN A 469 11.31 6.00 41.91
N LEU A 470 10.35 6.62 41.22
CA LEU A 470 10.33 8.06 40.99
C LEU A 470 10.19 8.83 42.30
N LEU A 471 9.23 8.46 43.16
CA LEU A 471 9.03 9.11 44.46
C LEU A 471 10.29 9.01 45.34
N ARG A 472 10.88 7.81 45.41
CA ARG A 472 12.14 7.57 46.12
C ARG A 472 13.26 8.45 45.58
N TYR A 473 13.37 8.58 44.26
CA TYR A 473 14.37 9.43 43.63
C TYR A 473 14.21 10.90 44.03
N LEU A 474 12.98 11.44 43.98
CA LEU A 474 12.69 12.83 44.33
C LEU A 474 13.08 13.14 45.79
N LEU A 475 12.67 12.29 46.73
CA LEU A 475 12.94 12.47 48.16
C LEU A 475 14.42 12.38 48.52
N LEU A 476 15.20 11.60 47.77
CA LEU A 476 16.64 11.45 48.00
C LEU A 476 17.47 12.55 47.34
N ARG A 477 16.98 13.14 46.25
CA ARG A 477 17.77 14.03 45.39
C ARG A 477 17.57 15.50 45.70
N ASP A 478 16.34 15.93 45.95
CA ASP A 478 16.00 17.33 46.21
C ASP A 478 15.84 17.57 47.71
N LYS A 479 16.79 18.26 48.33
CA LYS A 479 16.73 18.59 49.76
C LYS A 479 15.68 19.66 49.99
N GLU A 480 15.02 19.63 51.14
CA GLU A 480 13.97 20.61 51.51
C GLU A 480 14.45 22.07 51.44
N SER A 481 15.74 22.32 51.65
CA SER A 481 16.35 23.65 51.58
C SER A 481 16.54 24.19 50.15
N GLU A 482 16.64 23.29 49.16
CA GLU A 482 16.87 23.63 47.75
C GLU A 482 15.52 23.65 47.01
N ASN A 483 14.71 22.59 47.16
CA ASN A 483 13.35 22.45 46.64
C ASN A 483 13.22 22.83 45.15
N GLU A 484 14.20 22.46 44.34
CA GLU A 484 14.26 22.80 42.91
C GLU A 484 13.12 22.13 42.11
N VAL A 485 12.68 20.96 42.58
CA VAL A 485 11.58 20.17 41.99
C VAL A 485 10.22 20.73 42.43
N GLY A 486 10.16 21.55 43.48
CA GLY A 486 8.94 22.18 43.98
C GLY A 486 7.99 21.22 44.70
N VAL A 487 8.50 20.10 45.20
CA VAL A 487 7.73 19.04 45.88
C VAL A 487 7.55 19.33 47.37
N CYS A 488 8.49 20.04 48.00
CA CYS A 488 8.42 20.42 49.40
C CYS A 488 7.62 21.72 49.54
N GLY A 489 6.48 21.70 50.23
CA GLY A 489 5.72 22.91 50.53
C GLY A 489 6.46 23.75 51.58
N GLY A 490 6.35 25.08 51.52
CA GLY A 490 7.02 26.02 52.44
C GLY A 490 6.71 25.84 53.94
N ASN A 491 5.84 24.88 54.31
CA ASN A 491 5.57 24.41 55.66
C ASN A 491 5.62 22.88 55.70
N THR A 492 6.82 22.29 55.68
CA THR A 492 7.17 20.89 56.09
C THR A 492 6.24 19.74 55.66
N LYS A 493 5.37 19.93 54.66
CA LYS A 493 4.47 18.93 54.10
C LYS A 493 4.77 18.77 52.62
N PRO A 494 4.95 17.53 52.13
CA PRO A 494 5.03 17.28 50.70
C PRO A 494 3.74 17.77 50.04
N VAL A 495 3.84 18.59 48.98
CA VAL A 495 2.67 19.06 48.21
C VAL A 495 1.97 17.89 47.47
N LEU A 496 2.62 16.73 47.44
CA LEU A 496 2.17 15.49 46.81
C LEU A 496 1.37 14.56 47.75
N LEU A 497 1.29 14.86 49.05
CA LEU A 497 0.54 14.07 50.05
C LEU A 497 -0.76 14.76 50.48
#